data_AF-A0A3D0X7K2-F1
#
_entry.id   AF-A0A3D0X7K2-F1
#
_cell.length_a   1.000
_cell.length_b   1.000
_cell.length_c   1.000
_cell.angle_alpha   90.00
_cell.angle_beta   90.00
_cell.angle_gamma   90.00
#
_symmetry.space_group_name_H-M   'P 1'
#
loop_
_entity.id
_entity.type
_entity.pdbx_description
1 polymer ?
#
loop_
_entity_poly.entity_id
_entity_poly.type
_entity_poly.pdbx_seq_one_letter_code
_entity_poly.pdbx_strand_id
1 'polypeptide(L)'
;MPFGKNIGIYFNIQNNSHSFQPLYHHSFEFLCAQNVADIKNFQLEFNEKTESVSAKLKFYRLKTGLTQNEVAAYLGLDRKTYARYESNSRTYYSPDVIDKLCVLFNIGAYDILDPYNRFIYDGQARNLKLLREKLKITQAQLAAALGVPTARVKKWEQSVCRMPELIWERLTNIPL
;
A
#
# COMPACT_ATOMS: atom_id res chain seq x y z
N MET A 1 -8.55 34.18 -22.54
CA MET A 1 -9.12 32.82 -22.32
C MET A 1 -7.96 31.86 -22.23
N PRO A 2 -7.67 31.21 -21.09
CA PRO A 2 -6.65 30.18 -21.09
C PRO A 2 -7.31 28.90 -21.62
N PHE A 3 -6.73 28.37 -22.70
CA PHE A 3 -6.99 26.99 -23.11
C PHE A 3 -6.73 26.07 -21.90
N GLY A 4 -7.53 25.02 -21.73
CA GLY A 4 -7.28 24.05 -20.66
C GLY A 4 -5.85 23.51 -20.75
N LYS A 5 -5.25 23.08 -19.62
CA LYS A 5 -3.83 22.65 -19.51
C LYS A 5 -3.32 21.68 -20.61
N ASN A 6 -4.22 21.04 -21.34
CA ASN A 6 -3.94 20.02 -22.36
C ASN A 6 -4.17 20.50 -23.81
N ILE A 7 -4.50 21.77 -24.02
CA ILE A 7 -4.76 22.35 -25.33
C ILE A 7 -3.76 23.47 -25.58
N GLY A 8 -2.98 23.33 -26.66
CA GLY A 8 -2.07 24.34 -27.18
C GLY A 8 -2.46 24.77 -28.60
N ILE A 9 -1.79 25.80 -29.10
CA ILE A 9 -1.87 26.20 -30.51
C ILE A 9 -0.47 26.05 -31.10
N TYR A 10 -0.35 25.25 -32.14
CA TYR A 10 0.81 25.29 -33.02
C TYR A 10 0.63 26.46 -33.98
N PHE A 11 1.60 27.36 -34.09
CA PHE A 11 1.55 28.46 -35.04
C PHE A 11 2.80 28.49 -35.91
N ASN A 12 2.61 28.79 -37.18
CA ASN A 12 3.70 28.97 -38.14
C ASN A 12 3.55 30.34 -38.82
N ILE A 13 4.66 31.07 -38.93
CA ILE A 13 4.72 32.39 -39.55
C ILE A 13 5.76 32.34 -40.67
N GLN A 14 5.30 32.46 -41.92
CA GLN A 14 6.16 32.51 -43.09
C GLN A 14 5.64 33.57 -44.06
N ASN A 15 6.52 34.46 -44.54
CA ASN A 15 6.20 35.48 -45.55
C ASN A 15 4.89 36.25 -45.26
N ASN A 16 4.72 36.80 -44.05
CA ASN A 16 3.48 37.47 -43.58
C ASN A 16 2.20 36.60 -43.56
N SER A 17 2.31 35.31 -43.82
CA SER A 17 1.23 34.35 -43.62
C SER A 17 1.32 33.73 -42.23
N HIS A 18 0.19 33.71 -41.53
CA HIS A 18 0.05 33.10 -40.22
C HIS A 18 -0.89 31.91 -40.33
N SER A 19 -0.42 30.72 -39.92
CA SER A 19 -1.27 29.55 -39.77
C SER A 19 -1.30 29.11 -38.32
N PHE A 20 -2.48 28.70 -37.86
CA PHE A 20 -2.73 28.27 -36.49
C PHE A 20 -3.44 26.91 -36.52
N GLN A 21 -2.95 25.95 -35.76
CA GLN A 21 -3.52 24.61 -35.63
C GLN A 21 -3.76 24.26 -34.16
N PRO A 22 -4.95 23.75 -33.78
CA PRO A 22 -5.19 23.27 -32.43
C PRO A 22 -4.34 22.02 -32.16
N LEU A 23 -3.61 22.00 -31.05
CA LEU A 23 -2.86 20.85 -30.56
C LEU A 23 -3.50 20.36 -29.26
N TYR A 24 -3.90 19.08 -29.23
CA TYR A 24 -4.36 18.43 -28.02
C TYR A 24 -3.31 17.42 -27.52
N HIS A 25 -2.88 17.58 -26.27
CA HIS A 25 -1.97 16.65 -25.62
C HIS A 25 -2.75 15.74 -24.67
N HIS A 26 -2.87 14.47 -25.05
CA HIS A 26 -3.44 13.43 -24.18
C HIS A 26 -2.31 12.61 -23.56
N SER A 27 -2.32 12.48 -22.24
CA SER A 27 -1.39 11.62 -21.51
C SER A 27 -2.17 10.59 -20.73
N PHE A 28 -1.71 9.35 -20.78
CA PHE A 28 -2.28 8.24 -20.03
C PHE A 28 -1.15 7.26 -19.64
N GLU A 29 -1.35 6.57 -18.52
CA GLU A 29 -0.39 5.59 -18.01
C GLU A 29 -0.72 4.20 -18.57
N PHE A 30 0.31 3.46 -18.98
CA PHE A 30 0.17 2.05 -19.35
C PHE A 30 0.64 1.16 -18.20
N LEU A 31 -0.07 0.05 -17.97
CA LEU A 31 0.47 -1.05 -17.18
C LEU A 31 1.49 -1.80 -18.04
N CYS A 32 2.73 -1.87 -17.58
CA CYS A 32 3.78 -2.65 -18.23
C CYS A 32 3.75 -4.09 -17.71
N ALA A 33 2.84 -4.93 -18.21
CA ALA A 33 2.91 -6.37 -17.95
C ALA A 33 3.38 -7.14 -19.18
N GLN A 34 4.09 -8.24 -18.93
CA GLN A 34 4.44 -9.20 -19.97
C GLN A 34 3.21 -9.99 -20.50
N ASN A 35 2.09 -10.00 -19.75
CA ASN A 35 0.87 -10.70 -20.11
C ASN A 35 -0.34 -9.75 -20.22
N VAL A 36 -0.90 -9.66 -21.42
CA VAL A 36 -2.06 -8.80 -21.74
C VAL A 36 -3.33 -9.20 -20.97
N ALA A 37 -3.50 -10.48 -20.66
CA ALA A 37 -4.67 -10.96 -19.92
C ALA A 37 -4.66 -10.47 -18.46
N ASP A 38 -3.49 -10.48 -17.81
CA ASP A 38 -3.31 -9.92 -16.47
C ASP A 38 -3.62 -8.42 -16.49
N ILE A 39 -3.14 -7.66 -17.49
CA ILE A 39 -3.43 -6.22 -17.60
C ILE A 39 -4.93 -5.96 -17.70
N LYS A 40 -5.62 -6.68 -18.59
CA LYS A 40 -7.03 -6.43 -18.88
C LYS A 40 -7.93 -6.68 -17.66
N ASN A 41 -7.70 -7.77 -16.94
CA ASN A 41 -8.46 -8.08 -15.74
C ASN A 41 -8.16 -7.06 -14.62
N PHE A 42 -6.89 -6.69 -14.44
CA PHE A 42 -6.52 -5.71 -13.42
C PHE A 42 -7.07 -4.31 -13.74
N GLN A 43 -7.00 -3.84 -14.99
CA GLN A 43 -7.35 -2.47 -15.32
C GLN A 43 -8.86 -2.18 -15.29
N LEU A 44 -9.71 -3.20 -15.44
CA LEU A 44 -11.16 -3.05 -15.40
C LEU A 44 -11.74 -3.11 -13.99
N GLU A 45 -11.10 -3.85 -13.09
CA GLU A 45 -11.69 -4.21 -11.79
C GLU A 45 -10.92 -3.66 -10.58
N PHE A 46 -9.67 -3.21 -10.75
CA PHE A 46 -8.84 -2.78 -9.64
C PHE A 46 -9.29 -1.44 -9.06
N ASN A 47 -9.66 -1.45 -7.79
CA ASN A 47 -9.99 -0.25 -7.02
C ASN A 47 -9.06 -0.13 -5.82
N GLU A 48 -8.10 0.78 -5.88
CA GLU A 48 -7.09 1.02 -4.83
C GLU A 48 -7.66 1.11 -3.41
N LYS A 49 -8.91 1.54 -3.24
CA LYS A 49 -9.54 1.68 -1.91
C LYS A 49 -10.03 0.37 -1.30
N THR A 50 -10.41 -0.61 -2.12
CA THR A 50 -11.03 -1.86 -1.67
C THR A 50 -10.10 -3.07 -1.78
N GLU A 51 -8.97 -2.91 -2.45
CA GLU A 51 -8.05 -3.99 -2.76
C GLU A 51 -7.18 -4.41 -1.59
N SER A 52 -6.87 -5.70 -1.53
CA SER A 52 -5.99 -6.26 -0.50
C SER A 52 -4.54 -5.79 -0.70
N VAL A 53 -3.72 -5.88 0.35
CA VAL A 53 -2.29 -5.54 0.27
C VAL A 53 -1.60 -6.32 -0.85
N SER A 54 -1.91 -7.61 -1.01
CA SER A 54 -1.33 -8.44 -2.07
C SER A 54 -1.72 -7.98 -3.48
N ALA A 55 -2.98 -7.57 -3.66
CA ALA A 55 -3.46 -7.06 -4.95
C ALA A 55 -2.79 -5.73 -5.30
N LYS A 56 -2.63 -4.84 -4.32
CA LYS A 56 -1.90 -3.57 -4.45
C LYS A 56 -0.44 -3.76 -4.81
N LEU A 57 0.24 -4.72 -4.16
CA LEU A 57 1.62 -5.07 -4.51
C LEU A 57 1.74 -5.55 -5.97
N LYS A 58 0.84 -6.44 -6.40
CA LYS A 58 0.81 -6.90 -7.80
C LYS A 58 0.54 -5.74 -8.75
N PHE A 59 -0.38 -4.83 -8.41
CA PHE A 59 -0.69 -3.65 -9.22
C PHE A 59 0.53 -2.74 -9.40
N TYR A 60 1.19 -2.31 -8.32
CA TYR A 60 2.34 -1.42 -8.42
C TYR A 60 3.54 -2.08 -9.11
N ARG A 61 3.73 -3.39 -8.94
CA ARG A 61 4.70 -4.14 -9.72
C ARG A 61 4.39 -4.10 -11.22
N LEU A 62 3.14 -4.35 -11.62
CA LEU A 62 2.74 -4.30 -13.03
C LEU A 62 2.82 -2.87 -13.60
N LYS A 63 2.49 -1.86 -12.81
CA LYS A 63 2.63 -0.45 -13.18
C LYS A 63 4.08 -0.07 -13.49
N THR A 64 5.03 -0.64 -12.74
CA THR A 64 6.47 -0.36 -12.90
C THR A 64 7.17 -1.23 -13.94
N GLY A 65 6.51 -2.22 -14.53
CA GLY A 65 7.15 -3.08 -15.54
C GLY A 65 7.95 -4.25 -14.97
N LEU A 66 7.94 -4.44 -13.65
CA LEU A 66 8.84 -5.37 -12.99
C LEU A 66 8.28 -6.80 -12.95
N THR A 67 9.17 -7.77 -13.11
CA THR A 67 8.87 -9.18 -12.85
C THR A 67 8.96 -9.49 -11.35
N GLN A 68 8.30 -10.56 -10.91
CA GLN A 68 8.45 -11.04 -9.53
C GLN A 68 9.90 -11.38 -9.16
N ASN A 69 10.72 -11.79 -10.15
CA ASN A 69 12.14 -12.06 -9.95
C ASN A 69 12.92 -10.79 -9.63
N GLU A 70 12.68 -9.70 -10.38
CA GLU A 70 13.39 -8.43 -10.17
C GLU A 70 13.03 -7.82 -8.81
N VAL A 71 11.75 -7.84 -8.43
CA VAL A 71 11.34 -7.38 -7.10
C VAL A 71 11.97 -8.24 -6.00
N ALA A 72 11.96 -9.57 -6.16
CA ALA A 72 12.58 -10.48 -5.19
C ALA A 72 14.09 -10.20 -5.06
N ALA A 73 14.80 -10.02 -6.18
CA ALA A 73 16.23 -9.69 -6.19
C ALA A 73 16.51 -8.37 -5.48
N TYR A 74 15.71 -7.32 -5.73
CA TYR A 74 15.83 -6.04 -5.04
C TYR A 74 15.63 -6.16 -3.52
N LEU A 75 14.68 -7.00 -3.09
CA LEU A 75 14.42 -7.23 -1.67
C LEU A 75 15.45 -8.15 -0.99
N GLY A 76 16.29 -8.86 -1.75
CA GLY A 76 17.15 -9.92 -1.25
C GLY A 76 16.38 -11.17 -0.83
N LEU A 77 15.26 -11.45 -1.50
CA LEU A 77 14.39 -12.61 -1.24
C LEU A 77 14.44 -13.60 -2.40
N ASP A 78 14.05 -14.85 -2.15
CA ASP A 78 13.77 -15.77 -3.26
C ASP A 78 12.44 -15.44 -3.95
N ARG A 79 12.34 -15.76 -5.24
CA ARG A 79 11.14 -15.53 -6.05
C ARG A 79 9.87 -16.12 -5.43
N LYS A 80 9.92 -17.34 -4.88
CA LYS A 80 8.73 -18.00 -4.31
C LYS A 80 8.28 -17.28 -3.05
N THR A 81 9.20 -16.76 -2.26
CA THR A 81 8.90 -15.93 -1.11
C THR A 81 8.17 -14.66 -1.55
N TYR A 82 8.66 -13.94 -2.57
CA TYR A 82 7.96 -12.76 -3.09
C TYR A 82 6.62 -13.11 -3.73
N ALA A 83 6.51 -14.22 -4.47
CA ALA A 83 5.23 -14.66 -5.03
C ALA A 83 4.14 -14.86 -3.96
N ARG A 84 4.52 -15.25 -2.74
CA ARG A 84 3.59 -15.31 -1.61
C ARG A 84 3.16 -13.93 -1.08
N TYR A 85 3.94 -12.86 -1.28
CA TYR A 85 3.52 -11.48 -0.95
C TYR A 85 2.37 -11.03 -1.86
N GLU A 86 2.42 -11.41 -3.13
CA GLU A 86 1.34 -11.13 -4.10
C GLU A 86 0.20 -12.14 -4.04
N SER A 87 0.24 -13.09 -3.10
CA SER A 87 -0.83 -14.03 -2.87
C SER A 87 -1.69 -13.56 -1.70
N ASN A 88 -3.00 -13.76 -1.79
CA ASN A 88 -3.95 -13.41 -0.72
C ASN A 88 -3.87 -14.35 0.50
N SER A 89 -2.71 -15.01 0.72
CA SER A 89 -2.46 -15.94 1.81
C SER A 89 -1.72 -15.30 3.00
N ARG A 90 -1.22 -14.07 2.83
CA ARG A 90 -0.48 -13.33 3.86
C ARG A 90 -1.32 -12.24 4.48
N THR A 91 -1.34 -12.23 5.81
CA THR A 91 -1.95 -11.19 6.64
C THR A 91 -0.94 -10.16 7.15
N TYR A 92 0.35 -10.47 7.09
CA TYR A 92 1.41 -9.62 7.62
C TYR A 92 2.50 -9.33 6.60
N TYR A 93 2.91 -8.06 6.58
CA TYR A 93 3.97 -7.51 5.76
C TYR A 93 4.95 -6.74 6.66
N SER A 94 6.23 -7.13 6.63
CA SER A 94 7.25 -6.50 7.50
C SER A 94 7.48 -5.04 7.10
N PRO A 95 7.58 -4.10 8.06
CA PRO A 95 7.89 -2.69 7.78
C PRO A 95 9.13 -2.51 6.89
N ASP A 96 10.23 -3.21 7.19
CA ASP A 96 11.46 -3.13 6.39
C ASP A 96 11.27 -3.53 4.92
N VAL A 97 10.36 -4.49 4.66
CA VAL A 97 10.06 -4.94 3.30
C VAL A 97 9.16 -3.92 2.60
N ILE A 98 8.20 -3.35 3.33
CA ILE A 98 7.33 -2.30 2.82
C ILE A 98 8.15 -1.05 2.45
N ASP A 99 9.09 -0.62 3.30
CA ASP A 99 9.96 0.52 3.02
C ASP A 99 10.74 0.34 1.72
N LYS A 100 11.32 -0.85 1.51
CA LYS A 100 12.01 -1.16 0.26
C LYS A 100 11.07 -1.15 -0.95
N LEU A 101 9.86 -1.69 -0.80
CA LEU A 101 8.85 -1.69 -1.88
C LEU A 101 8.35 -0.28 -2.20
N CYS A 102 8.18 0.57 -1.19
CA CYS A 102 7.84 1.98 -1.36
C CYS A 102 8.88 2.72 -2.19
N VAL A 103 10.17 2.48 -1.91
CA VAL A 103 11.27 3.03 -2.72
C VAL A 103 11.24 2.46 -4.13
N LEU A 104 11.08 1.14 -4.29
CA LEU A 104 11.10 0.47 -5.59
C LEU A 104 9.95 0.94 -6.51
N PHE A 105 8.76 1.12 -5.95
CA PHE A 105 7.56 1.52 -6.69
C PHE A 105 7.32 3.02 -6.72
N ASN A 106 8.13 3.81 -5.99
CA ASN A 106 7.98 5.25 -5.83
C ASN A 106 6.59 5.66 -5.30
N ILE A 107 6.17 5.04 -4.20
CA ILE A 107 4.87 5.25 -3.53
C ILE A 107 5.01 5.30 -2.01
N GLY A 108 3.98 5.76 -1.29
CA GLY A 108 3.93 5.74 0.16
C GLY A 108 3.47 4.39 0.74
N ALA A 109 3.86 4.08 1.97
CA ALA A 109 3.45 2.84 2.65
C ALA A 109 1.92 2.72 2.79
N TYR A 110 1.24 3.85 2.97
CA TYR A 110 -0.20 3.93 3.13
C TYR A 110 -0.96 3.72 1.81
N ASP A 111 -0.29 3.73 0.66
CA ASP A 111 -0.93 3.38 -0.60
C ASP A 111 -1.15 1.87 -0.68
N ILE A 112 -0.25 1.09 -0.08
CA ILE A 112 -0.23 -0.37 -0.09
C ILE A 112 -0.97 -0.97 1.12
N LEU A 113 -0.67 -0.48 2.33
CA LEU A 113 -1.05 -1.17 3.56
C LEU A 113 -2.54 -1.03 3.90
N ASP A 114 -3.12 -2.13 4.38
CA ASP A 114 -4.43 -2.16 5.03
C ASP A 114 -4.35 -1.60 6.47
N PRO A 115 -5.49 -1.36 7.15
CA PRO A 115 -5.49 -0.80 8.50
C PRO A 115 -4.70 -1.60 9.53
N TYR A 116 -4.72 -2.94 9.48
CA TYR A 116 -3.98 -3.78 10.41
C TYR A 116 -2.47 -3.65 10.20
N ASN A 117 -1.99 -3.74 8.96
CA ASN A 117 -0.57 -3.62 8.66
C ASN A 117 -0.05 -2.19 8.92
N ARG A 118 -0.88 -1.15 8.76
CA ARG A 118 -0.54 0.22 9.23
C ARG A 118 -0.34 0.29 10.73
N PHE A 119 -1.23 -0.33 11.52
CA PHE A 119 -1.08 -0.39 12.98
C PHE A 119 0.26 -1.02 13.40
N ILE A 120 0.70 -2.07 12.69
CA ILE A 120 2.00 -2.67 12.93
C ILE A 120 3.14 -1.74 12.47
N TYR A 121 3.03 -1.17 11.27
CA TYR A 121 4.02 -0.27 10.66
C TYR A 121 4.28 0.98 11.50
N ASP A 122 3.24 1.63 12.02
CA ASP A 122 3.37 2.84 12.85
C ASP A 122 3.92 2.56 14.26
N GLY A 123 4.06 1.28 14.64
CA GLY A 123 4.55 0.86 15.94
C GLY A 123 3.43 0.44 16.89
N GLN A 124 3.05 -0.84 16.84
CA GLN A 124 2.02 -1.44 17.68
C GLN A 124 2.18 -1.16 19.19
N ALA A 125 3.41 -1.17 19.71
CA ALA A 125 3.67 -1.00 21.14
C ALA A 125 3.27 0.39 21.64
N ARG A 126 3.68 1.41 20.89
CA ARG A 126 3.34 2.81 21.16
C ARG A 126 1.84 3.02 21.05
N ASN A 127 1.23 2.53 19.97
CA ASN A 127 -0.20 2.68 19.71
C ASN A 127 -1.05 2.01 20.79
N LEU A 128 -0.67 0.81 21.22
CA LEU A 128 -1.37 0.09 22.27
C LEU A 128 -1.29 0.82 23.62
N LYS A 129 -0.11 1.36 23.95
CA LYS A 129 0.09 2.13 25.18
C LYS A 129 -0.73 3.43 25.19
N LEU A 130 -0.75 4.17 24.07
CA LEU A 130 -1.56 5.38 23.92
C LEU A 130 -3.06 5.11 24.05
N LEU A 131 -3.55 4.03 23.41
CA LEU A 131 -4.94 3.60 23.55
C LEU A 131 -5.27 3.27 25.01
N ARG A 132 -4.39 2.54 25.68
CA ARG A 132 -4.55 2.16 27.08
C ARG A 132 -4.59 3.38 28.01
N GLU A 133 -3.73 4.37 27.77
CA GLU A 133 -3.70 5.64 28.50
C GLU A 133 -4.98 6.47 28.26
N LYS A 134 -5.45 6.54 27.02
CA LYS A 134 -6.70 7.21 26.65
C LYS A 134 -7.91 6.59 27.37
N LEU A 135 -7.96 5.26 27.43
CA LEU A 135 -9.01 4.50 28.13
C LEU A 135 -8.85 4.48 29.66
N LYS A 136 -7.71 4.94 30.19
CA LYS A 136 -7.36 4.89 31.62
C LYS A 136 -7.45 3.48 32.22
N ILE A 137 -7.08 2.46 31.44
CA ILE A 137 -7.09 1.06 31.89
C ILE A 137 -5.67 0.52 32.13
N THR A 138 -5.59 -0.56 32.90
CA THR A 138 -4.35 -1.31 33.13
C THR A 138 -4.10 -2.33 32.02
N GLN A 139 -2.88 -2.88 31.94
CA GLN A 139 -2.59 -3.99 31.03
C GLN A 139 -3.47 -5.21 31.31
N ALA A 140 -3.83 -5.46 32.58
CA ALA A 140 -4.69 -6.57 32.97
C ALA A 140 -6.13 -6.36 32.50
N GLN A 141 -6.66 -5.15 32.62
CA GLN A 141 -8.00 -4.80 32.13
C GLN A 141 -8.08 -4.88 30.60
N LEU A 142 -7.07 -4.38 29.89
CA LEU A 142 -6.99 -4.54 28.43
C LEU A 142 -6.94 -6.02 28.02
N ALA A 143 -6.14 -6.82 28.73
CA ALA A 143 -6.03 -8.25 28.48
C ALA A 143 -7.36 -8.98 28.69
N ALA A 144 -8.10 -8.63 29.76
CA ALA A 144 -9.43 -9.16 30.03
C ALA A 144 -10.43 -8.78 28.91
N ALA A 145 -10.42 -7.52 28.45
CA ALA A 145 -11.28 -7.06 27.35
C ALA A 145 -11.00 -7.80 26.02
N LEU A 146 -9.74 -8.15 25.77
CA LEU A 146 -9.34 -8.89 24.56
C LEU A 146 -9.47 -10.42 24.69
N GLY A 147 -9.73 -10.93 25.90
CA GLY A 147 -9.76 -12.36 26.20
C GLY A 147 -8.40 -13.05 26.07
N VAL A 148 -7.32 -12.38 26.48
CA VAL A 148 -5.94 -12.89 26.39
C VAL A 148 -5.20 -12.80 27.72
N PRO A 149 -4.13 -13.58 27.95
CA PRO A 149 -3.31 -13.43 29.16
C PRO A 149 -2.61 -12.07 29.23
N THR A 150 -2.51 -11.45 30.42
CA THR A 150 -1.83 -10.16 30.62
C THR A 150 -0.38 -10.15 30.11
N ALA A 151 0.32 -11.29 30.20
CA ALA A 151 1.67 -11.45 29.67
C ALA A 151 1.76 -11.21 28.15
N ARG A 152 0.68 -11.46 27.38
CA ARG A 152 0.64 -11.16 25.93
C ARG A 152 0.63 -9.66 25.69
N VAL A 153 -0.23 -8.92 26.38
CA VAL A 153 -0.29 -7.45 26.29
C VAL A 153 1.07 -6.83 26.63
N LYS A 154 1.72 -7.32 27.69
CA LYS A 154 3.07 -6.87 28.06
C LYS A 154 4.08 -7.06 26.93
N LYS A 155 4.09 -8.25 26.29
CA LYS A 155 4.98 -8.53 25.15
C LYS A 155 4.69 -7.64 23.93
N TRP A 156 3.42 -7.32 23.68
CA TRP A 156 3.04 -6.41 22.60
C TRP A 156 3.48 -4.97 22.85
N GLU A 157 3.27 -4.45 24.06
CA GLU A 157 3.74 -3.10 24.47
C GLU A 157 5.27 -2.98 24.55
N GLN A 158 5.99 -4.10 24.56
CA GLN A 158 7.46 -4.14 24.53
C GLN A 158 8.02 -4.44 23.14
N SER A 159 7.18 -4.54 22.11
CA SER A 159 7.56 -4.96 20.75
C SER A 159 8.27 -6.32 20.69
N VAL A 160 8.05 -7.19 21.68
CA VAL A 160 8.68 -8.53 21.76
C VAL A 160 8.03 -9.50 20.77
N CYS A 161 6.72 -9.34 20.52
CA CYS A 161 6.03 -10.11 19.50
C CYS A 161 4.92 -9.30 18.84
N ARG A 162 4.52 -9.72 17.64
CA ARG A 162 3.44 -9.10 16.87
C ARG A 162 2.07 -9.44 17.47
N MET A 163 1.16 -8.47 17.53
CA MET A 163 -0.26 -8.72 17.78
C MET A 163 -0.88 -9.45 16.58
N PRO A 164 -1.60 -10.58 16.75
CA PRO A 164 -2.34 -11.20 15.65
C PRO A 164 -3.49 -10.30 15.17
N GLU A 165 -3.77 -10.32 13.88
CA GLU A 165 -4.86 -9.55 13.24
C GLU A 165 -6.21 -9.76 13.92
N LEU A 166 -6.58 -11.02 14.19
CA LEU A 166 -7.82 -11.36 14.90
C LEU A 166 -7.95 -10.68 16.27
N ILE A 167 -6.83 -10.45 16.97
CA ILE A 167 -6.85 -9.74 18.27
C ILE A 167 -6.91 -8.23 18.05
N TRP A 168 -6.25 -7.72 17.01
CA TRP A 168 -6.36 -6.32 16.61
C TRP A 168 -7.80 -5.94 16.22
N GLU A 169 -8.53 -6.82 15.53
CA GLU A 169 -9.96 -6.61 15.23
C GLU A 169 -10.81 -6.49 16.51
N ARG A 170 -10.50 -7.29 17.53
CA ARG A 170 -11.16 -7.16 18.84
C ARG A 170 -10.81 -5.84 19.51
N LEU A 171 -9.55 -5.41 19.41
CA LEU A 171 -9.08 -4.14 19.95
C LEU A 171 -9.84 -2.96 19.34
N THR A 172 -10.06 -2.96 18.02
CA THR A 172 -10.80 -1.88 17.34
C THR A 172 -12.28 -1.85 17.68
N ASN A 173 -12.83 -2.96 18.18
CA ASN A 173 -14.23 -3.09 18.59
C ASN A 173 -14.46 -2.87 20.09
N ILE A 174 -13.42 -2.52 20.87
CA ILE A 174 -13.60 -2.14 22.27
C ILE A 174 -14.39 -0.81 22.29
N PRO A 175 -15.56 -0.75 22.94
CA PRO A 175 -16.28 0.51 23.10
C PRO A 175 -15.41 1.50 23.89
N LEU A 176 -15.17 2.67 23.29
CA LEU A 176 -14.44 3.79 23.89
C LEU A 176 -15.29 4.53 24.92
#